data_AF-A0A139MNH6-F1
#
_entry.id   AF-A0A139MNH6-F1
#
_cell.length_a   1.000
_cell.length_b   1.000
_cell.length_c   1.000
_cell.angle_alpha   90.00
_cell.angle_beta   90.00
_cell.angle_gamma   90.00
#
_symmetry.space_group_name_H-M   'P 1'
#
loop_
_entity.id
_entity.type
_entity.pdbx_description
1 polymer ?
#
loop_
_entity_poly.entity_id
_entity_poly.type
_entity_poly.pdbx_seq_one_letter_code
_entity_poly.pdbx_strand_id
1 'polypeptide(L)'
;MAIKVIYNTYIEICGDYMYGKHFLDLPESIQSAIDEYFDGQEIDQYGFGNPDNMWVNSYVSYDNRELLTDTINMLSTEEFEELLQEERLEEYIEKHREEIEERISDSYVFLGYAAGEWHVFQ
;
A
#
# COMPACT_ATOMS: atom_id res chain seq x y z
N MET A 1 21.95 5.39 -27.91
CA MET A 1 21.85 6.68 -27.18
C MET A 1 20.78 6.48 -26.13
N ALA A 2 21.12 6.64 -24.85
CA ALA A 2 20.18 6.51 -23.75
C ALA A 2 19.96 7.92 -23.15
N ILE A 3 18.71 8.26 -22.85
CA ILE A 3 18.34 9.50 -22.18
C ILE A 3 18.06 9.14 -20.72
N LYS A 4 18.69 9.85 -19.78
CA LYS A 4 18.41 9.72 -18.34
C LYS A 4 17.74 11.00 -17.86
N VAL A 5 16.61 10.85 -17.17
CA VAL A 5 15.91 11.93 -16.48
C VAL A 5 16.05 11.69 -14.98
N ILE A 6 16.21 12.75 -14.20
CA ILE A 6 16.37 12.68 -12.75
C ILE A 6 15.19 13.41 -12.13
N TYR A 7 14.53 12.75 -11.19
CA TYR A 7 13.41 13.27 -10.40
C TYR A 7 13.83 13.33 -8.93
N ASN A 8 13.17 14.19 -8.15
CA ASN A 8 13.43 14.26 -6.71
C ASN A 8 12.65 13.18 -5.95
N THR A 9 11.48 12.80 -6.46
CA THR A 9 10.63 11.77 -5.86
C THR A 9 10.01 10.86 -6.92
N TYR A 10 9.54 9.68 -6.52
CA TYR A 10 8.84 8.77 -7.41
C TYR A 10 7.47 9.32 -7.83
N ILE A 11 6.78 9.95 -6.88
CA ILE A 11 5.46 10.53 -7.10
C ILE A 11 5.48 11.64 -8.17
N GLU A 12 6.57 12.40 -8.31
CA GLU A 12 6.75 13.35 -9.42
C GLU A 12 6.65 12.65 -10.79
N ILE A 13 7.18 11.42 -10.91
CA ILE A 13 7.17 10.63 -12.14
C ILE A 13 5.76 10.16 -12.47
N CYS A 14 4.98 9.78 -11.45
CA CYS A 14 3.63 9.22 -11.61
C CYS A 14 2.69 10.09 -12.45
N GLY A 15 2.82 11.42 -12.36
CA GLY A 15 1.97 12.36 -13.10
C GLY A 15 2.06 12.25 -14.63
N ASP A 16 3.16 11.70 -15.16
CA ASP A 16 3.39 11.54 -16.60
C ASP A 16 2.80 10.24 -17.17
N TYR A 17 2.26 9.37 -16.31
CA TYR A 17 1.79 8.03 -16.66
C TYR A 17 0.25 7.92 -16.60
N MET A 18 -0.32 7.05 -17.44
CA MET A 18 -1.77 7.02 -17.67
C MET A 18 -2.55 6.54 -16.44
N TYR A 19 -2.07 5.49 -15.81
CA TYR A 19 -2.56 4.88 -14.58
C TYR A 19 -1.72 5.28 -13.37
N GLY A 20 -0.41 5.47 -13.55
CA GLY A 20 0.50 5.89 -12.47
C GLY A 20 0.05 7.17 -11.76
N LYS A 21 -0.59 8.10 -12.47
CA LYS A 21 -1.13 9.34 -11.90
C LYS A 21 -2.13 9.11 -10.76
N HIS A 22 -2.74 7.93 -10.65
CA HIS A 22 -3.65 7.61 -9.55
C HIS A 22 -2.95 7.54 -8.19
N PHE A 23 -1.62 7.33 -8.16
CA PHE A 23 -0.85 7.46 -6.92
C PHE A 23 -0.91 8.88 -6.33
N LEU A 24 -1.17 9.92 -7.15
CA LEU A 24 -1.32 11.30 -6.70
C LEU A 24 -2.62 11.55 -5.93
N ASP A 25 -3.62 10.68 -6.10
CA ASP A 25 -4.90 10.76 -5.41
C ASP A 25 -4.86 10.07 -4.03
N LEU A 26 -3.78 9.34 -3.71
CA LEU A 26 -3.61 8.66 -2.43
C LEU A 26 -3.31 9.64 -1.29
N PRO A 27 -3.54 9.27 -0.01
CA PRO A 27 -3.14 10.08 1.12
C PRO A 27 -1.63 10.39 1.12
N GLU A 28 -1.24 11.60 1.55
CA GLU A 28 0.16 12.07 1.54
C GLU A 28 1.13 11.13 2.28
N SER A 29 0.67 10.46 3.35
CA SER A 29 1.46 9.47 4.08
C SER A 29 1.82 8.26 3.22
N ILE A 30 0.90 7.82 2.35
CA ILE A 30 1.11 6.69 1.45
C ILE A 30 2.00 7.12 0.28
N GLN A 31 1.80 8.32 -0.26
CA GLN A 31 2.70 8.90 -1.26
C GLN A 31 4.15 8.97 -0.75
N SER A 32 4.34 9.41 0.50
CA SER A 32 5.67 9.48 1.13
C SER A 32 6.30 8.09 1.30
N ALA A 33 5.52 7.07 1.68
CA ALA A 33 6.02 5.70 1.80
C ALA A 33 6.40 5.09 0.43
N ILE A 34 5.66 5.43 -0.64
CA ILE A 34 6.01 5.04 -2.00
C ILE A 34 7.33 5.70 -2.43
N ASP A 35 7.52 6.98 -2.14
CA ASP A 35 8.78 7.67 -2.40
C ASP A 35 9.96 7.04 -1.64
N GLU A 36 9.77 6.68 -0.37
CA GLU A 36 10.78 5.97 0.43
C GLU A 36 11.10 4.58 -0.15
N TYR A 37 10.09 3.84 -0.60
CA TYR A 37 10.30 2.54 -1.24
C TYR A 37 11.22 2.64 -2.47
N PHE A 38 11.04 3.66 -3.29
CA PHE A 38 11.83 3.88 -4.52
C PHE A 38 13.11 4.71 -4.32
N ASP A 39 13.40 5.18 -3.10
CA ASP A 39 14.55 6.05 -2.87
C ASP A 39 15.87 5.39 -3.28
N GLY A 40 16.69 6.13 -4.02
CA GLY A 40 17.95 5.66 -4.59
C GLY A 40 17.86 4.61 -5.70
N GLN A 41 16.65 4.18 -6.12
CA GLN A 41 16.49 3.20 -7.19
C GLN A 41 16.55 3.84 -8.59
N GLU A 42 17.10 3.11 -9.57
CA GLU A 42 16.98 3.47 -10.98
C GLU A 42 15.76 2.80 -11.60
N ILE A 43 14.88 3.58 -12.22
CA ILE A 43 13.62 3.10 -12.79
C ILE A 43 13.71 3.07 -14.31
N ASP A 44 13.63 1.87 -14.86
CA ASP A 44 13.50 1.66 -16.30
C ASP A 44 12.07 1.98 -16.76
N GLN A 45 11.94 2.74 -17.86
CA GLN A 45 10.65 3.14 -18.43
C GLN A 45 9.72 1.94 -18.69
N TYR A 46 10.26 0.78 -19.06
CA TYR A 46 9.49 -0.45 -19.31
C TYR A 46 9.77 -1.54 -18.27
N GLY A 47 10.39 -1.17 -17.15
CA GLY A 47 10.75 -2.07 -16.07
C GLY A 47 9.66 -2.18 -15.01
N PHE A 48 9.98 -2.92 -13.95
CA PHE A 48 9.05 -3.18 -12.84
C PHE A 48 8.58 -1.89 -12.15
N GLY A 49 9.50 -0.95 -11.91
CA GLY A 49 9.20 0.34 -11.28
C GLY A 49 8.44 1.34 -12.16
N ASN A 50 8.01 0.96 -13.37
CA ASN A 50 7.15 1.82 -14.19
C ASN A 50 5.85 2.15 -13.43
N PRO A 51 5.43 3.43 -13.32
CA PRO A 51 4.24 3.80 -12.53
C PRO A 51 2.92 3.15 -12.97
N ASP A 52 2.71 2.94 -14.28
CA ASP A 52 1.52 2.22 -14.75
C ASP A 52 1.56 0.75 -14.33
N ASN A 53 2.73 0.11 -14.43
CA ASN A 53 2.91 -1.27 -13.98
C ASN A 53 2.72 -1.39 -12.46
N MET A 54 3.30 -0.48 -11.69
CA MET A 54 3.17 -0.47 -10.24
C MET A 54 1.72 -0.30 -9.82
N TRP A 55 0.98 0.62 -10.43
CA TRP A 55 -0.44 0.83 -10.12
C TRP A 55 -1.29 -0.40 -10.48
N VAL A 56 -1.09 -0.96 -11.67
CA VAL A 56 -1.98 -2.01 -12.21
C VAL A 56 -1.67 -3.39 -11.62
N ASN A 57 -0.40 -3.69 -11.37
CA ASN A 57 0.02 -5.05 -11.04
C ASN A 57 0.56 -5.21 -9.61
N SER A 58 1.10 -4.15 -9.01
CA SER A 58 1.79 -4.27 -7.71
C SER A 58 1.03 -3.62 -6.56
N TYR A 59 0.32 -2.52 -6.79
CA TYR A 59 -0.40 -1.81 -5.75
C TYR A 59 -1.75 -2.44 -5.43
N VAL A 60 -2.02 -2.63 -4.14
CA VAL A 60 -3.31 -3.07 -3.62
C VAL A 60 -3.65 -2.26 -2.36
N SER A 61 -4.91 -1.88 -2.22
CA SER A 61 -5.47 -1.44 -0.93
C SER A 61 -6.49 -2.46 -0.45
N TYR A 62 -6.35 -2.89 0.80
CA TYR A 62 -7.28 -3.81 1.45
C TYR A 62 -8.12 -3.07 2.47
N ASP A 63 -9.42 -3.37 2.52
CA ASP A 63 -10.24 -2.97 3.66
C ASP A 63 -9.91 -3.81 4.91
N ASN A 64 -10.41 -3.38 6.07
CA ASN A 64 -10.17 -4.08 7.34
C ASN A 64 -10.64 -5.55 7.33
N ARG A 65 -11.69 -5.88 6.57
CA ARG A 65 -12.24 -7.24 6.52
C ARG A 65 -11.34 -8.13 5.70
N GLU A 66 -11.11 -7.77 4.44
CA GLU A 66 -10.26 -8.52 3.50
C GLU A 66 -8.84 -8.71 4.06
N LEU A 67 -8.29 -7.68 4.71
CA LEU A 67 -6.98 -7.79 5.31
C LEU A 67 -6.99 -8.79 6.48
N LEU A 68 -7.78 -8.53 7.52
CA LEU A 68 -7.69 -9.24 8.78
C LEU A 68 -8.17 -10.69 8.68
N THR A 69 -9.10 -10.99 7.77
CA THR A 69 -9.63 -12.35 7.61
C THR A 69 -8.90 -13.14 6.53
N ASP A 70 -8.73 -12.58 5.34
CA ASP A 70 -8.34 -13.38 4.17
C ASP A 70 -6.84 -13.26 3.88
N THR A 71 -6.27 -12.08 4.09
CA THR A 71 -4.89 -11.77 3.72
C THR A 71 -3.91 -12.23 4.81
N ILE A 72 -4.07 -11.74 6.04
CA ILE A 72 -3.15 -12.07 7.15
C ILE A 72 -3.71 -13.10 8.13
N ASN A 73 -4.96 -13.54 7.93
CA ASN A 73 -5.64 -14.59 8.69
C ASN A 73 -5.49 -14.42 10.21
N MET A 74 -5.69 -13.20 10.71
CA MET A 74 -5.67 -12.87 12.15
C MET A 74 -7.02 -13.12 12.81
N LEU A 75 -8.11 -12.97 12.06
CA LEU A 75 -9.47 -13.18 12.53
C LEU A 75 -10.19 -14.14 11.60
N SER A 76 -11.07 -14.96 12.16
CA SER A 76 -12.14 -15.58 11.38
C SER A 76 -13.20 -14.54 10.98
N THR A 77 -14.00 -14.88 9.96
CA THR A 77 -15.15 -14.04 9.55
C THR A 77 -16.12 -13.79 10.72
N GLU A 78 -16.33 -14.79 11.58
CA GLU A 78 -17.23 -14.72 12.73
C GLU A 78 -16.70 -13.74 13.79
N GLU A 79 -15.41 -13.83 14.14
CA GLU A 79 -14.77 -12.90 15.08
C GLU A 79 -14.77 -11.45 14.56
N PHE A 80 -14.55 -11.26 13.26
CA PHE A 80 -14.63 -9.93 12.66
C PHE A 80 -16.04 -9.33 12.78
N GLU A 81 -17.08 -10.12 12.48
CA GLU A 81 -18.48 -9.67 12.57
C GLU A 81 -18.89 -9.34 14.00
N GLU A 82 -18.44 -10.12 14.99
CA GLU A 82 -18.66 -9.82 16.41
C GLU A 82 -18.01 -8.48 16.82
N LEU A 83 -16.74 -8.26 16.45
CA LEU A 83 -16.04 -7.00 16.74
C LEU A 83 -16.73 -5.78 16.08
N LEU A 84 -17.26 -5.96 14.88
CA LEU A 84 -17.99 -4.90 14.18
C LEU A 84 -19.33 -4.59 14.87
N GLN A 85 -20.09 -5.61 15.26
CA GLN A 85 -21.38 -5.45 15.96
C GLN A 85 -21.22 -4.81 17.34
N GLU A 86 -20.12 -5.12 18.04
CA GLU A 86 -19.80 -4.54 19.34
C GLU A 86 -19.16 -3.15 19.24
N GLU A 87 -18.94 -2.60 18.03
CA GLU A 87 -18.24 -1.33 17.80
C GLU A 87 -16.79 -1.30 18.36
N ARG A 88 -16.13 -2.47 18.36
CA ARG A 88 -14.79 -2.68 18.96
C ARG A 88 -13.68 -2.95 17.94
N LEU A 89 -14.00 -2.96 16.64
CA LEU A 89 -13.03 -3.24 15.58
C LEU A 89 -11.84 -2.26 15.59
N GLU A 90 -12.09 -0.95 15.73
CA GLU A 90 -11.02 0.06 15.76
C GLU A 90 -10.11 -0.10 16.99
N GLU A 91 -10.68 -0.42 18.16
CA GLU A 91 -9.90 -0.70 19.37
C GLU A 91 -9.01 -1.95 19.18
N TYR A 92 -9.54 -2.98 18.52
CA TYR A 92 -8.77 -4.17 18.18
C TYR A 92 -7.60 -3.83 17.24
N ILE A 93 -7.86 -3.10 16.15
CA ILE A 93 -6.84 -2.69 15.19
C ILE A 93 -5.73 -1.90 15.88
N GLU A 94 -6.08 -0.90 16.69
CA GLU A 94 -5.10 -0.07 17.38
C GLU A 94 -4.24 -0.90 18.35
N LYS A 95 -4.88 -1.79 19.11
CA LYS A 95 -4.19 -2.65 20.07
C LYS A 95 -3.25 -3.66 19.40
N HIS A 96 -3.60 -4.12 18.20
CA HIS A 96 -2.86 -5.16 17.46
C HIS A 96 -2.06 -4.59 16.28
N ARG A 97 -1.91 -3.27 16.18
CA ARG A 97 -1.30 -2.59 15.03
C ARG A 97 0.08 -3.15 14.66
N GLU A 98 0.98 -3.28 15.64
CA GLU A 98 2.33 -3.82 15.39
C GLU A 98 2.30 -5.26 14.82
N GLU A 99 1.44 -6.14 15.34
CA GLU A 99 1.30 -7.52 14.84
C GLU A 99 0.70 -7.54 13.42
N ILE A 100 -0.28 -6.68 13.15
CA ILE A 100 -0.88 -6.54 11.81
C ILE A 100 0.21 -6.13 10.81
N GLU A 101 0.98 -5.10 11.13
CA GLU A 101 2.05 -4.59 10.26
C GLU A 101 3.15 -5.64 10.02
N GLU A 102 3.53 -6.40 11.06
CA GLU A 102 4.49 -7.51 10.93
C GLU A 102 3.99 -8.58 9.97
N ARG A 103 2.74 -9.05 10.14
CA ARG A 103 2.16 -10.08 9.27
C ARG A 103 1.95 -9.63 7.83
N ILE A 104 1.61 -8.37 7.59
CA ILE A 104 1.59 -7.81 6.24
C ILE A 104 2.99 -7.90 5.64
N SER A 105 3.99 -7.48 6.42
CA SER A 105 5.38 -7.40 5.99
C SER A 105 6.04 -8.76 5.71
N ASP A 106 5.45 -9.86 6.18
CA ASP A 106 5.89 -11.22 5.85
C ASP A 106 5.71 -11.58 4.37
N SER A 107 4.74 -10.97 3.69
CA SER A 107 4.38 -11.30 2.29
C SER A 107 4.34 -10.09 1.36
N TYR A 108 4.22 -8.89 1.89
CA TYR A 108 4.02 -7.65 1.13
C TYR A 108 4.95 -6.55 1.62
N VAL A 109 5.11 -5.50 0.82
CA VAL A 109 5.70 -4.24 1.28
C VAL A 109 4.59 -3.36 1.84
N PHE A 110 4.61 -3.11 3.15
CA PHE A 110 3.62 -2.25 3.79
C PHE A 110 3.91 -0.77 3.53
N LEU A 111 2.92 -0.03 3.00
CA LEU A 111 3.02 1.41 2.70
C LEU A 111 2.31 2.28 3.74
N GLY A 112 1.47 1.68 4.59
CA GLY A 112 0.75 2.39 5.64
C GLY A 112 -0.75 2.10 5.67
N TYR A 113 -1.39 2.59 6.73
CA TYR A 113 -2.84 2.58 6.90
C TYR A 113 -3.37 4.01 6.82
N ALA A 114 -4.30 4.25 5.90
CA ALA A 114 -4.89 5.57 5.72
C ALA A 114 -6.31 5.45 5.19
N ALA A 115 -7.18 6.38 5.58
CA ALA A 115 -8.59 6.42 5.14
C ALA A 115 -9.39 5.12 5.35
N GLY A 116 -9.00 4.27 6.31
CA GLY A 116 -9.66 2.98 6.57
C GLY A 116 -9.15 1.81 5.73
N GLU A 117 -8.09 2.02 4.95
CA GLU A 117 -7.51 1.01 4.06
C GLU A 117 -6.02 0.76 4.38
N TRP A 118 -5.59 -0.47 4.13
CA TRP A 118 -4.21 -0.92 4.28
C TRP A 118 -3.55 -0.99 2.91
N HIS A 119 -2.55 -0.15 2.69
CA HIS A 119 -1.92 0.03 1.39
C HIS A 119 -0.62 -0.77 1.32
N VAL A 120 -0.45 -1.55 0.25
CA VAL A 120 0.72 -2.43 0.08
C VAL A 120 1.22 -2.49 -1.36
N PHE A 121 2.46 -2.95 -1.53
CA PHE A 121 2.93 -3.55 -2.78
C PHE A 121 3.07 -5.07 -2.64
N GLN A 122 2.60 -5.81 -3.66
CA GLN A 122 2.76 -7.26 -3.84
C GLN A 122 3.84 -7.64 -4.85
#